data_AF-A0A7S3VCT9-F1
#
_entry.id   AF-A0A7S3VCT9-F1
#
_cell.length_a   1.000
_cell.length_b   1.000
_cell.length_c   1.000
_cell.angle_alpha   90.00
_cell.angle_beta   90.00
_cell.angle_gamma   90.00
#
_symmetry.space_group_name_H-M   'P 1'
#
loop_
_entity.id
_entity.type
_entity.pdbx_description
1 polymer ?
#
loop_
_entity_poly.entity_id
_entity_poly.type
_entity_poly.pdbx_seq_one_letter_code
_entity_poly.pdbx_strand_id
1 'polypeptide(L)'
;MSQTHGMKFAVIENEFGEIGIDEKVLSENVDEEVIEVMNGCICCTVRGDLVEALKRLHKRLSTFKFDGAIIETTGFAEPAPVAHTFFVDEVISEMYSLDSIITVADAKCILDRLHDEKPEGVENEAVEQVCFADNVLLNKTNLADEEKLAKI
;
A
#
# COMPACT_ATOMS: atom_id res chain seq x y z
N MET A 1 -9.56 -18.15 0.57
CA MET A 1 -9.69 -18.65 1.96
C MET A 1 -10.24 -17.50 2.77
N SER A 2 -11.53 -17.49 3.11
CA SER A 2 -12.08 -16.47 4.01
C SER A 2 -11.89 -16.98 5.44
N GLN A 3 -10.84 -16.48 6.10
CA GLN A 3 -10.69 -16.62 7.54
C GLN A 3 -11.12 -15.30 8.17
N THR A 4 -12.16 -15.35 9.00
CA THR A 4 -12.56 -14.22 9.83
C THR A 4 -11.48 -14.01 10.89
N HIS A 5 -10.59 -13.06 10.64
CA HIS A 5 -9.48 -12.73 11.54
C HIS A 5 -9.90 -11.91 12.77
N GLY A 6 -11.20 -11.58 12.90
CA GLY A 6 -11.78 -10.92 14.07
C GLY A 6 -11.46 -9.44 14.23
N MET A 7 -10.71 -8.86 13.29
CA MET A 7 -10.43 -7.42 13.20
C MET A 7 -11.26 -6.81 12.08
N LYS A 8 -11.45 -5.50 12.11
CA LYS A 8 -12.17 -4.74 11.08
C LYS A 8 -11.23 -3.74 10.46
N PHE A 9 -10.78 -4.03 9.25
CA PHE A 9 -9.94 -3.13 8.48
C PHE A 9 -10.74 -2.41 7.40
N ALA A 10 -10.38 -1.17 7.14
CA ALA A 10 -10.75 -0.46 5.92
C ALA A 10 -9.60 -0.57 4.92
N VAL A 11 -9.91 -0.84 3.66
CA VAL A 11 -8.90 -0.91 2.60
C VAL A 11 -9.05 0.31 1.71
N ILE A 12 -7.95 1.03 1.51
CA ILE A 12 -7.84 2.16 0.59
C ILE A 12 -6.94 1.71 -0.55
N GLU A 13 -7.54 1.49 -1.71
CA GLU A 13 -6.82 1.18 -2.94
C GLU A 13 -6.60 2.47 -3.72
N ASN A 14 -5.35 2.70 -4.10
CA ASN A 14 -4.97 3.75 -5.01
C ASN A 14 -4.74 3.11 -6.38
N GLU A 15 -5.79 2.91 -7.19
CA GLU A 15 -5.64 2.40 -8.55
C GLU A 15 -5.37 3.54 -9.55
N PHE A 16 -4.55 3.25 -10.58
CA PHE A 16 -4.41 4.09 -11.77
C PHE A 16 -5.08 3.39 -12.96
N GLY A 17 -6.29 3.80 -13.35
CA GLY A 17 -7.02 3.26 -14.50
C GLY A 17 -8.54 3.39 -14.41
N GLU A 18 -9.27 3.24 -15.53
CA GLU A 18 -10.75 3.32 -15.58
C GLU A 18 -11.46 2.00 -15.21
N ILE A 19 -10.71 0.93 -14.92
CA ILE A 19 -11.26 -0.41 -14.71
C ILE A 19 -10.77 -0.95 -13.36
N GLY A 20 -11.59 -0.78 -12.31
CA GLY A 20 -11.43 -1.48 -11.03
C GLY A 20 -11.58 -2.97 -11.23
N ILE A 21 -10.46 -3.70 -11.29
CA ILE A 21 -10.45 -5.16 -11.42
C ILE A 21 -10.59 -5.81 -10.04
N ASP A 22 -10.14 -5.13 -8.98
CA ASP A 22 -9.96 -5.70 -7.66
C ASP A 22 -11.26 -5.88 -6.85
N GLU A 23 -12.32 -5.14 -7.20
CA GLU A 23 -13.65 -5.30 -6.60
C GLU A 23 -14.19 -6.75 -6.76
N LYS A 24 -13.88 -7.43 -7.87
CA LYS A 24 -14.33 -8.81 -8.11
C LYS A 24 -13.56 -9.86 -7.30
N VAL A 25 -12.38 -9.54 -6.80
CA VAL A 25 -11.56 -10.48 -6.01
C VAL A 25 -11.87 -10.33 -4.51
N LEU A 26 -12.14 -9.11 -4.04
CA LEU A 26 -12.38 -8.81 -2.63
C LEU A 26 -13.84 -8.97 -2.20
N SER A 27 -14.80 -8.67 -3.10
CA SER A 27 -16.24 -8.68 -2.77
C SER A 27 -16.84 -10.07 -2.57
N GLU A 28 -16.14 -11.15 -2.91
CA GLU A 28 -16.79 -12.46 -2.89
C GLU A 28 -16.98 -13.03 -1.48
N ASN A 29 -16.21 -12.66 -0.44
CA ASN A 29 -16.27 -13.37 0.85
C ASN A 29 -15.81 -12.63 2.15
N VAL A 30 -15.77 -11.30 2.22
CA VAL A 30 -15.32 -10.61 3.45
C VAL A 30 -16.24 -9.45 3.85
N ASP A 31 -16.50 -9.30 5.16
CA ASP A 31 -17.06 -8.08 5.77
C ASP A 31 -16.00 -6.93 5.73
N GLU A 32 -15.40 -6.69 4.56
CA GLU A 32 -14.42 -5.64 4.31
C GLU A 32 -15.12 -4.44 3.66
N GLU A 33 -14.90 -3.24 4.22
CA GLU A 33 -15.35 -2.01 3.58
C GLU A 33 -14.20 -1.46 2.72
N VAL A 34 -14.28 -1.72 1.42
CA VAL A 34 -13.33 -1.19 0.43
C VAL A 34 -13.75 0.23 0.05
N ILE A 35 -12.84 1.20 0.19
CA ILE A 35 -13.04 2.57 -0.30
C ILE A 35 -12.01 2.83 -1.40
N GLU A 36 -12.50 2.86 -2.63
CA GLU A 36 -11.69 3.21 -3.80
C GLU A 36 -11.40 4.72 -3.84
N VAL A 37 -10.14 5.07 -4.10
CA VAL A 37 -9.69 6.44 -4.32
C VAL A 37 -9.09 6.51 -5.71
N MET A 38 -9.88 7.01 -6.68
CA MET A 38 -9.42 7.22 -8.05
C MET A 38 -8.56 8.49 -8.14
N ASN A 39 -7.27 8.34 -8.44
CA ASN A 39 -6.36 9.47 -8.62
C ASN A 39 -6.06 9.76 -10.09
N GLY A 40 -6.45 10.95 -10.56
CA GLY A 40 -5.95 11.53 -11.83
C GLY A 40 -4.59 12.22 -11.63
N CYS A 41 -3.71 12.11 -12.63
CA CYS A 41 -2.28 12.47 -12.60
C CYS A 41 -1.83 13.78 -11.88
N ILE A 42 -0.56 13.70 -11.41
CA ILE A 42 0.43 14.73 -11.00
C ILE A 42 0.51 15.09 -9.50
N CYS A 43 1.44 14.39 -8.83
CA CYS A 43 2.24 14.61 -7.59
C CYS A 43 1.81 15.53 -6.42
N CYS A 44 0.83 16.42 -6.56
CA CYS A 44 0.24 17.20 -5.46
C CYS A 44 -1.18 16.74 -5.09
N THR A 45 -1.89 16.10 -6.03
CA THR A 45 -3.25 15.56 -5.84
C THR A 45 -3.24 14.35 -4.91
N VAL A 46 -2.30 13.43 -5.06
CA VAL A 46 -2.26 12.15 -4.30
C VAL A 46 -2.32 12.35 -2.79
N ARG A 47 -1.58 13.33 -2.23
CA ARG A 47 -1.62 13.63 -0.80
C ARG A 47 -2.95 14.27 -0.39
N GLY A 48 -3.46 15.22 -1.17
CA GLY A 48 -4.75 15.87 -0.88
C GLY A 48 -5.91 14.88 -0.95
N ASP A 49 -5.90 14.01 -1.94
CA ASP A 49 -6.90 12.97 -2.19
C ASP A 49 -6.85 11.91 -1.09
N LEU A 50 -5.65 11.49 -0.65
CA LEU A 50 -5.48 10.60 0.49
C LEU A 50 -6.00 11.23 1.79
N VAL A 51 -5.69 12.51 2.06
CA VAL A 51 -6.16 13.22 3.25
C VAL A 51 -7.69 13.29 3.28
N GLU A 52 -8.32 13.62 2.15
CA GLU A 52 -9.78 13.69 2.06
C GLU A 52 -10.43 12.30 2.18
N ALA A 53 -9.83 11.27 1.57
CA ALA A 53 -10.29 9.89 1.72
C ALA A 53 -10.23 9.42 3.18
N LEU A 54 -9.12 9.68 3.88
CA LEU A 54 -8.94 9.35 5.30
C LEU A 54 -9.93 10.09 6.19
N LYS A 55 -10.22 11.37 5.92
CA LYS A 55 -11.24 12.16 6.60
C LYS A 55 -12.64 11.59 6.39
N ARG A 56 -12.99 11.25 5.14
CA ARG A 56 -14.28 10.64 4.78
C ARG A 56 -14.46 9.28 5.46
N LEU A 57 -13.41 8.45 5.45
CA LEU A 57 -13.37 7.16 6.12
C LEU A 57 -13.60 7.31 7.63
N HIS A 58 -12.85 8.22 8.28
CA HIS A 58 -12.98 8.47 9.72
C HIS A 58 -14.41 8.90 10.08
N LYS A 59 -14.99 9.79 9.29
CA LYS A 59 -16.37 10.27 9.51
C LYS A 59 -17.40 9.14 9.33
N ARG A 60 -17.27 8.33 8.28
CA ARG A 60 -18.19 7.21 8.00
C ARG A 60 -18.12 6.14 9.08
N LEU A 61 -16.92 5.84 9.57
CA LEU A 61 -16.69 4.84 10.59
C LEU A 61 -16.80 5.39 12.02
N SER A 62 -17.10 6.67 12.23
CA SER A 62 -17.25 7.25 13.58
C SER A 62 -18.28 6.54 14.47
N THR A 63 -19.24 5.82 13.87
CA THR A 63 -20.26 5.04 14.57
C THR A 63 -19.93 3.54 14.69
N PHE A 64 -18.83 3.08 14.09
CA PHE A 64 -18.39 1.69 14.07
C PHE A 64 -16.96 1.56 14.59
N LYS A 65 -16.71 0.57 15.46
CA LYS A 65 -15.32 0.27 15.85
C LYS A 65 -14.60 -0.39 14.67
N PHE A 66 -13.56 0.25 14.15
CA PHE A 66 -12.58 -0.35 13.22
C PHE A 66 -11.21 -0.37 13.87
N ASP A 67 -10.38 -1.35 13.49
CA ASP A 67 -9.09 -1.61 14.13
C ASP A 67 -7.91 -1.00 13.36
N GLY A 68 -8.07 -0.73 12.06
CA GLY A 68 -7.04 -0.06 11.26
C GLY A 68 -7.47 0.20 9.82
N ALA A 69 -6.61 0.90 9.09
CA ALA A 69 -6.74 1.09 7.64
C ALA A 69 -5.50 0.51 6.95
N ILE A 70 -5.71 -0.20 5.85
CA ILE A 70 -4.66 -0.70 4.96
C ILE A 70 -4.69 0.18 3.72
N ILE A 71 -3.54 0.75 3.36
CA ILE A 71 -3.40 1.59 2.17
C ILE A 71 -2.54 0.82 1.18
N GLU A 72 -3.14 0.45 0.06
CA GLU A 72 -2.40 -0.06 -1.09
C GLU A 72 -1.91 1.12 -1.93
N THR A 73 -0.58 1.22 -2.04
CA THR A 73 0.08 2.14 -2.96
C THR A 73 0.26 1.44 -4.30
N THR A 74 0.10 2.15 -5.43
CA THR A 74 0.44 1.57 -6.73
C THR A 74 1.88 1.06 -6.75
N GLY A 75 2.20 0.11 -7.63
CA GLY A 75 3.57 -0.39 -7.80
C GLY A 75 4.62 0.67 -8.17
N PHE A 76 4.19 1.87 -8.57
CA PHE A 76 5.04 3.04 -8.87
C PHE A 76 4.94 4.16 -7.83
N ALA A 77 4.10 4.01 -6.80
CA ALA A 77 3.97 5.03 -5.78
C ALA A 77 5.15 4.97 -4.81
N GLU A 78 5.63 6.15 -4.45
CA GLU A 78 6.66 6.34 -3.43
C GLU A 78 6.03 6.18 -2.03
N PRO A 79 6.58 5.35 -1.14
CA PRO A 79 6.09 5.21 0.22
C PRO A 79 6.24 6.49 1.05
N ALA A 80 7.28 7.30 0.77
CA ALA A 80 7.65 8.43 1.61
C ALA A 80 6.58 9.54 1.65
N PRO A 81 6.02 10.02 0.52
CA PRO A 81 4.95 11.02 0.53
C PRO A 81 3.67 10.53 1.25
N VAL A 82 3.36 9.23 1.14
CA VAL A 82 2.22 8.62 1.84
C VAL A 82 2.47 8.62 3.34
N ALA A 83 3.60 8.08 3.78
CA ALA A 83 3.98 8.04 5.19
C ALA A 83 4.03 9.43 5.82
N HIS A 84 4.61 10.40 5.11
CA HIS A 84 4.74 11.79 5.56
C HIS A 84 3.39 12.45 5.87
N THR A 85 2.30 12.03 5.22
CA THR A 85 0.94 12.53 5.51
C THR A 85 0.55 12.29 6.96
N PHE A 86 0.91 11.14 7.54
CA PHE A 86 0.60 10.77 8.92
C PHE A 86 1.42 11.53 9.96
N PHE A 87 2.55 12.12 9.56
CA PHE A 87 3.43 12.88 10.46
C PHE A 87 3.24 14.40 10.36
N VAL A 88 2.81 14.91 9.20
CA VAL A 88 2.81 16.36 8.93
C VAL A 88 1.42 16.96 8.80
N ASP A 89 0.39 16.19 8.44
CA ASP A 89 -0.97 16.70 8.48
C ASP A 89 -1.52 16.59 9.89
N GLU A 90 -1.67 17.74 10.58
CA GLU A 90 -2.15 17.80 11.97
C GLU A 90 -3.47 17.04 12.14
N VAL A 91 -4.41 17.22 11.21
CA VAL A 91 -5.74 16.60 11.29
C VAL A 91 -5.62 15.08 11.14
N ILE A 92 -4.83 14.60 10.19
CA ILE A 92 -4.62 13.15 10.05
C ILE A 92 -3.91 12.58 11.27
N SER A 93 -2.88 13.24 11.81
CA SER A 93 -2.12 12.76 12.97
C SER A 93 -2.95 12.67 14.26
N GLU A 94 -4.03 13.46 14.37
CA GLU A 94 -4.99 13.35 15.47
C GLU A 94 -5.96 12.16 15.31
N MET A 95 -6.21 11.71 14.06
CA MET A 95 -7.18 10.66 13.75
C MET A 95 -6.55 9.29 13.53
N TYR A 96 -5.32 9.24 13.04
CA TYR A 96 -4.61 8.03 12.61
C TYR A 96 -3.13 8.10 13.02
N SER A 97 -2.55 6.92 13.28
CA SER A 97 -1.10 6.74 13.42
C SER A 97 -0.63 5.70 12.41
N LEU A 98 0.47 5.98 11.71
CA LEU A 98 1.12 5.00 10.84
C LEU A 98 1.73 3.88 11.70
N ASP A 99 1.26 2.65 11.51
CA ASP A 99 1.74 1.48 12.26
C ASP A 99 2.97 0.84 11.61
N SER A 100 2.87 0.50 10.32
CA SER A 100 3.97 -0.12 9.58
C SER A 100 3.83 0.12 8.07
N ILE A 101 4.98 0.24 7.40
CA ILE A 101 5.14 0.15 5.95
C ILE A 101 5.59 -1.27 5.61
N ILE A 102 4.81 -1.97 4.79
CA ILE A 102 5.08 -3.35 4.39
C ILE A 102 5.33 -3.40 2.89
N THR A 103 6.48 -3.94 2.48
CA THR A 103 6.78 -4.21 1.06
C THR A 103 6.66 -5.69 0.77
N VAL A 104 5.84 -6.05 -0.21
CA VAL A 104 5.71 -7.42 -0.68
C VAL A 104 6.66 -7.65 -1.85
N ALA A 105 7.74 -8.40 -1.62
CA ALA A 105 8.78 -8.67 -2.61
C ALA A 105 8.55 -10.00 -3.34
N ASP A 106 8.57 -9.99 -4.67
CA ASP A 106 8.50 -11.22 -5.49
C ASP A 106 9.87 -11.91 -5.51
N ALA A 107 10.00 -13.06 -4.84
CA ALA A 107 11.25 -13.81 -4.76
C ALA A 107 11.85 -14.18 -6.12
N LYS A 108 10.99 -14.35 -7.15
CA LYS A 108 11.45 -14.67 -8.50
C LYS A 108 12.16 -13.49 -9.16
N CYS A 109 11.80 -12.26 -8.82
CA CYS A 109 12.21 -11.07 -9.59
C CYS A 109 12.96 -10.02 -8.76
N ILE A 110 12.91 -10.07 -7.42
CA ILE A 110 13.34 -8.95 -6.57
C ILE A 110 14.81 -8.55 -6.79
N LEU A 111 15.74 -9.51 -6.87
CA LEU A 111 17.16 -9.20 -7.11
C LEU A 111 17.39 -8.49 -8.44
N ASP A 112 16.63 -8.86 -9.48
CA ASP A 112 16.75 -8.24 -10.79
C ASP A 112 16.22 -6.80 -10.76
N ARG A 113 15.20 -6.53 -9.93
CA ARG A 113 14.64 -5.18 -9.73
C ARG A 113 15.56 -4.29 -8.89
N LEU A 114 16.16 -4.82 -7.84
CA LEU A 114 17.11 -4.09 -7.00
C LEU A 114 18.40 -3.74 -7.74
N HIS A 115 18.81 -4.56 -8.71
CA HIS A 115 20.00 -4.31 -9.53
C HIS A 115 19.70 -3.61 -10.87
N ASP A 116 18.46 -3.21 -11.12
CA ASP A 116 18.08 -2.51 -12.35
C ASP A 116 18.84 -1.18 -12.42
N GLU A 117 19.72 -1.03 -13.42
CA GLU A 117 20.49 0.19 -13.63
C GLU A 117 19.56 1.28 -14.17
N LYS A 118 19.35 2.33 -13.37
CA LYS A 118 18.55 3.49 -13.75
C LYS A 118 19.43 4.57 -14.38
N PRO A 119 18.88 5.39 -15.31
CA PRO A 119 19.57 6.59 -15.79
C PRO A 119 19.97 7.53 -14.64
N GLU A 120 20.99 8.35 -14.86
CA GLU A 120 21.43 9.33 -13.86
C GLU A 120 20.27 10.27 -13.48
N GLY A 121 20.03 10.40 -12.17
CA GLY A 121 18.94 11.22 -11.61
C GLY A 121 17.57 10.54 -11.59
N VAL A 122 17.49 9.25 -11.95
CA VAL A 122 16.26 8.45 -11.81
C VAL A 122 16.45 7.48 -10.64
N GLU A 123 15.54 7.55 -9.66
CA GLU A 123 15.54 6.67 -8.49
C GLU A 123 15.04 5.26 -8.87
N ASN A 124 15.56 4.24 -8.18
CA ASN A 124 15.10 2.87 -8.36
C ASN A 124 13.97 2.58 -7.37
N GLU A 125 12.76 2.49 -7.88
CA GLU A 125 11.54 2.37 -7.09
C GLU A 125 11.55 1.12 -6.20
N ALA A 126 12.14 0.02 -6.66
CA ALA A 126 12.24 -1.21 -5.88
C ALA A 126 13.21 -1.06 -4.70
N VAL A 127 14.31 -0.32 -4.88
CA VAL A 127 15.25 -0.01 -3.80
C VAL A 127 14.57 0.87 -2.77
N GLU A 128 13.86 1.91 -3.20
CA GLU A 128 13.16 2.81 -2.29
C GLU A 128 12.09 2.11 -1.47
N GLN A 129 11.24 1.30 -2.12
CA GLN A 129 10.20 0.52 -1.44
C GLN A 129 10.81 -0.39 -0.37
N VAL A 130 11.87 -1.14 -0.69
CA VAL A 130 12.55 -2.01 0.27
C VAL A 130 13.22 -1.22 1.39
N CYS A 131 13.83 -0.06 1.10
CA CYS A 131 14.49 0.76 2.10
C CYS A 131 13.52 1.48 3.06
N PHE A 132 12.32 1.81 2.60
CA PHE A 132 11.28 2.46 3.41
C PHE A 132 10.43 1.47 4.23
N ALA A 133 10.50 0.17 3.92
CA ALA A 133 9.71 -0.83 4.60
C ALA A 133 10.23 -1.07 6.03
N ASP A 134 9.30 -1.12 6.99
CA ASP A 134 9.59 -1.71 8.30
C ASP A 134 9.68 -3.24 8.19
N ASN A 135 8.88 -3.83 7.29
CA ASN A 135 8.82 -5.27 7.05
C ASN A 135 8.80 -5.58 5.56
N VAL A 136 9.63 -6.53 5.13
CA VAL A 136 9.62 -7.05 3.75
C VAL A 136 9.04 -8.47 3.75
N LEU A 137 7.89 -8.64 3.12
CA LEU A 137 7.25 -9.92 2.93
C LEU A 137 7.70 -10.56 1.62
N LEU A 138 8.51 -11.61 1.71
CA LEU A 138 8.96 -12.34 0.54
C LEU A 138 7.86 -13.31 0.04
N ASN A 139 7.27 -13.02 -1.12
CA ASN A 139 6.24 -13.83 -1.76
C ASN A 139 6.81 -14.71 -2.89
N LYS A 140 5.99 -15.65 -3.39
CA LYS A 140 6.32 -16.52 -4.54
C LYS A 140 7.67 -17.26 -4.39
N THR A 141 8.04 -17.59 -3.16
CA THR A 141 9.28 -18.33 -2.87
C THR A 141 9.32 -19.68 -3.58
N ASN A 142 8.16 -20.29 -3.83
CA ASN A 142 8.03 -21.51 -4.63
C ASN A 142 8.38 -21.36 -6.12
N LEU A 143 8.61 -20.14 -6.62
CA LEU A 143 9.01 -19.84 -7.99
C LEU A 143 10.49 -19.46 -8.13
N ALA A 144 11.23 -19.42 -7.03
CA ALA A 144 12.67 -19.18 -6.98
C ALA A 144 13.38 -20.47 -6.54
N ASP A 145 14.57 -20.74 -7.11
CA ASP A 145 15.40 -21.84 -6.66
C ASP A 145 16.11 -21.49 -5.34
N GLU A 146 16.68 -22.51 -4.68
CA GLU A 146 17.37 -22.33 -3.40
C GLU A 146 18.57 -21.37 -3.51
N GLU A 147 19.25 -21.34 -4.67
CA GLU A 147 20.38 -20.45 -4.90
C GLU A 147 19.93 -18.98 -4.95
N LYS A 148 18.81 -18.69 -5.64
CA LYS A 148 18.25 -17.34 -5.72
C LYS A 148 17.68 -16.92 -4.37
N LEU A 149 16.98 -17.79 -3.66
CA LEU A 149 16.45 -17.51 -2.32
C LEU A 149 17.55 -17.20 -1.31
N ALA A 150 18.70 -17.87 -1.37
CA ALA A 150 19.82 -17.62 -0.48
C ALA A 150 20.54 -16.27 -0.74
N LYS A 151 20.29 -15.64 -1.90
CA LYS A 151 20.87 -14.35 -2.29
C LYS A 151 19.97 -13.15 -1.95
N ILE A 152 18.70 -13.41 -1.64
CA ILE A 152 17.73 -12.40 -1.18
C ILE A 152 17.97 -12.17 0.31
#